data_AF-A0A7V2Y8G3-F1
#
_entry.id   AF-A0A7V2Y8G3-F1
#
_cell.length_a   1.000
_cell.length_b   1.000
_cell.length_c   1.000
_cell.angle_alpha   90.00
_cell.angle_beta   90.00
_cell.angle_gamma   90.00
#
_symmetry.space_group_name_H-M   'P 1'
#
loop_
_entity.id
_entity.type
_entity.pdbx_description
1 polymer ?
#
loop_
_entity_poly.entity_id
_entity_poly.type
_entity_poly.pdbx_seq_one_letter_code
_entity_poly.pdbx_strand_id
1 'polypeptide(L)'
;MERRLWIKAGLGLAAIALGARMGIQLEPKRLEAQERSSERPPKKNPKASKPRPSPEKKVEPEAEVHWPKDISRLQGLETDHVPLLEVLSPESKEEAVQLIIRVGRQMHTMTQAHYLHWVQVWIEDLKACEMSLQPGDLIPRWQLSLQRKPSMQITVKAKCNLHGVWANRLVL
;
A
#
# COMPACT_ATOMS: atom_id res chain seq x y z
N MET A 1 21.02 -3.63 -49.90
CA MET A 1 19.84 -2.74 -49.79
C MET A 1 20.04 -1.86 -48.59
N GLU A 2 20.62 -0.68 -48.81
CA GLU A 2 20.79 0.36 -47.80
C GLU A 2 19.49 1.15 -47.66
N ARG A 3 19.11 1.48 -46.43
CA ARG A 3 18.17 2.58 -46.16
C ARG A 3 18.73 3.46 -45.05
N ARG A 4 19.21 4.63 -45.47
CA ARG A 4 19.45 5.82 -44.65
C ARG A 4 18.18 6.66 -44.58
N LEU A 5 17.85 7.23 -43.41
CA LEU A 5 17.14 8.51 -43.20
C LEU A 5 17.16 8.77 -41.67
N TRP A 6 17.95 9.68 -41.09
CA TRP A 6 17.97 11.16 -41.04
C TRP A 6 16.93 11.86 -40.12
N ILE A 7 17.49 12.32 -38.98
CA ILE A 7 17.30 13.54 -38.15
C ILE A 7 16.01 13.80 -37.32
N LYS A 8 16.21 14.13 -36.02
CA LYS A 8 16.06 15.46 -35.35
C LYS A 8 16.32 15.30 -33.84
N ALA A 9 17.43 15.79 -33.28
CA ALA A 9 17.69 17.16 -32.77
C ALA A 9 16.73 17.60 -31.65
N GLY A 10 17.26 17.73 -30.41
CA GLY A 10 16.55 18.28 -29.26
C GLY A 10 17.50 18.66 -28.12
N LEU A 11 17.57 19.96 -27.84
CA LEU A 11 18.39 20.68 -26.87
C LEU A 11 18.37 20.09 -25.44
N GLY A 12 19.56 19.98 -24.82
CA GLY A 12 19.72 19.89 -23.37
C GLY A 12 20.14 21.24 -22.80
N LEU A 13 19.26 21.88 -22.02
CA LEU A 13 19.53 23.11 -21.27
C LEU A 13 20.52 22.85 -20.14
N ALA A 14 21.47 23.77 -20.00
CA ALA A 14 22.49 23.80 -18.97
C ALA A 14 21.93 24.23 -17.60
N ALA A 15 22.61 23.75 -16.57
CA ALA A 15 22.37 23.97 -15.15
C ALA A 15 22.35 25.46 -14.75
N ILE A 16 21.48 25.80 -13.79
CA ILE A 16 21.62 27.01 -12.98
C ILE A 16 21.89 26.57 -11.53
N ALA A 17 23.07 26.97 -11.06
CA ALA A 17 23.57 26.74 -9.72
C ALA A 17 22.81 27.59 -8.68
N LEU A 18 22.52 26.99 -7.53
CA LEU A 18 22.09 27.67 -6.31
C LEU A 18 23.23 28.55 -5.76
N GLY A 19 22.92 29.79 -5.40
CA GLY A 19 23.84 30.71 -4.73
C GLY A 19 23.15 31.58 -3.67
N ALA A 20 23.74 31.55 -2.46
CA ALA A 20 23.75 32.51 -1.35
C ALA A 20 22.41 32.84 -0.63
N ARG A 21 22.25 32.48 0.66
CA ARG A 21 22.78 33.07 1.92
C ARG A 21 22.26 34.48 2.26
N MET A 22 21.25 34.53 3.14
CA MET A 22 21.02 35.50 4.23
C MET A 22 20.22 34.72 5.28
N GLY A 23 20.57 34.58 6.56
CA GLY A 23 21.24 35.50 7.46
C GLY A 23 20.19 36.13 8.38
N ILE A 24 19.57 35.36 9.30
CA ILE A 24 18.92 35.93 10.49
C ILE A 24 19.18 35.00 11.68
N GLN A 25 19.79 35.59 12.68
CA GLN A 25 20.19 35.05 13.96
C GLN A 25 19.24 35.61 15.01
N LEU A 26 18.55 34.75 15.77
CA LEU A 26 17.86 35.13 17.00
C LEU A 26 18.00 34.03 18.06
N GLU A 27 18.33 34.49 19.26
CA GLU A 27 18.96 33.84 20.42
C GLU A 27 18.12 32.80 21.18
N PRO A 28 18.76 31.94 22.01
CA PRO A 28 18.10 30.90 22.79
C PRO A 28 17.50 31.44 24.10
N LYS A 29 16.20 31.22 24.32
CA LYS A 29 15.61 31.35 25.66
C LYS A 29 15.82 30.07 26.46
N ARG A 30 16.90 30.09 27.25
CA ARG A 30 17.15 29.27 28.43
C ARG A 30 16.17 29.69 29.53
N LEU A 31 15.34 28.77 30.00
CA LEU A 31 14.73 28.83 31.33
C LEU A 31 14.96 27.47 32.00
N GLU A 32 15.93 27.47 32.90
CA GLU A 32 16.16 26.44 33.90
C GLU A 32 15.21 26.62 35.10
N ALA A 33 15.18 25.56 35.91
CA ALA A 33 14.63 25.44 37.25
C ALA A 33 13.14 25.06 37.30
N GLN A 34 12.73 24.04 38.07
CA GLN A 34 13.23 23.71 39.41
C GLN A 34 12.97 22.24 39.72
N GLU A 35 14.04 21.51 40.06
CA GLU A 35 13.94 20.37 40.96
C GLU A 35 13.52 20.89 42.34
N ARG A 36 12.53 20.24 42.95
CA ARG A 36 12.32 20.32 44.39
C ARG A 36 12.01 18.93 44.93
N SER A 37 13.05 18.36 45.53
CA SER A 37 13.02 17.29 46.49
C SER A 37 12.03 17.60 47.62
N SER A 38 11.21 16.62 47.98
CA SER A 38 10.73 16.50 49.37
C SER A 38 10.53 15.03 49.70
N GLU A 39 10.94 14.71 50.91
CA GLU A 39 11.28 13.38 51.40
C GLU A 39 10.05 12.48 51.64
N ARG A 40 10.29 11.17 51.56
CA ARG A 40 9.32 10.10 51.90
C ARG A 40 8.99 10.08 53.40
N PRO A 41 7.75 9.72 53.77
CA PRO A 41 7.50 8.91 54.97
C PRO A 41 7.39 7.40 54.62
N PRO A 42 7.75 6.48 55.53
CA PRO A 42 7.81 5.05 55.22
C PRO A 42 6.51 4.28 55.48
N LYS A 43 6.35 3.23 54.66
CA LYS A 43 5.62 1.96 54.84
C LYS A 43 4.09 1.98 54.91
N LYS A 44 3.49 1.26 53.95
CA LYS A 44 2.64 0.08 54.20
C LYS A 44 2.66 -0.84 52.97
N ASN A 45 3.00 -2.10 53.19
CA ASN A 45 2.95 -3.18 52.20
C ASN A 45 1.53 -3.36 51.65
N PRO A 46 1.28 -3.20 50.33
CA PRO A 46 0.16 -3.87 49.70
C PRO A 46 0.60 -5.27 49.30
N LYS A 47 -0.15 -6.26 49.79
CA LYS A 47 -0.08 -7.67 49.39
C LYS A 47 0.06 -7.78 47.87
N ALA A 48 0.92 -8.70 47.42
CA ALA A 48 1.08 -9.09 46.03
C ALA A 48 -0.28 -9.27 45.36
N SER A 49 -0.67 -8.30 44.53
CA SER A 49 -1.74 -8.44 43.58
C SER A 49 -1.26 -9.43 42.52
N LYS A 50 -2.00 -10.53 42.37
CA LYS A 50 -1.81 -11.49 41.28
C LYS A 50 -1.69 -10.72 39.96
N PRO A 51 -0.80 -11.11 39.03
CA PRO A 51 -0.75 -10.48 37.72
C PRO A 51 -2.15 -10.53 37.11
N ARG A 52 -2.70 -9.35 36.83
CA ARG A 52 -3.94 -9.23 36.06
C ARG A 52 -3.64 -9.90 34.71
N PRO A 53 -4.44 -10.89 34.27
CA PRO A 53 -4.25 -11.44 32.94
C PRO A 53 -4.32 -10.28 31.96
N SER A 54 -3.28 -10.16 31.14
CA SER A 54 -3.25 -9.27 29.99
C SER A 54 -4.57 -9.43 29.23
N PRO A 55 -5.23 -8.33 28.78
CA PRO A 55 -6.41 -8.48 27.95
C PRO A 55 -6.04 -9.36 26.76
N GLU A 56 -6.64 -10.56 26.71
CA GLU A 56 -6.49 -11.47 25.59
C GLU A 56 -6.80 -10.67 24.34
N LYS A 57 -5.80 -10.54 23.48
CA LYS A 57 -5.93 -9.86 22.19
C LYS A 57 -7.00 -10.64 21.45
N LYS A 58 -8.22 -10.08 21.38
CA LYS A 58 -9.33 -10.66 20.64
C LYS A 58 -8.83 -10.84 19.21
N VAL A 59 -8.48 -12.07 18.86
CA VAL A 59 -8.07 -12.42 17.50
C VAL A 59 -9.35 -12.25 16.70
N GLU A 60 -9.48 -11.13 16.01
CA GLU A 60 -10.59 -10.93 15.09
C GLU A 60 -10.52 -12.06 14.05
N PRO A 61 -11.65 -12.75 13.78
CA PRO A 61 -11.66 -13.82 12.81
C PRO A 61 -11.16 -13.27 11.47
N GLU A 62 -10.24 -14.00 10.82
CA GLU A 62 -9.77 -13.64 9.49
C GLU A 62 -10.98 -13.40 8.58
N ALA A 63 -11.07 -12.19 8.02
CA ALA A 63 -12.21 -11.81 7.19
C ALA A 63 -12.34 -12.81 6.03
N GLU A 64 -13.55 -13.38 5.87
CA GLU A 64 -13.85 -14.28 4.76
C GLU A 64 -13.49 -13.60 3.43
N VAL A 65 -12.75 -14.34 2.59
CA VAL A 65 -12.27 -13.84 1.31
C VAL A 65 -13.13 -14.43 0.19
N HIS A 66 -13.77 -13.55 -0.57
CA HIS A 66 -14.55 -13.92 -1.74
C HIS A 66 -13.66 -14.14 -2.95
N TRP A 67 -13.79 -15.32 -3.55
CA TRP A 67 -13.09 -15.72 -4.76
C TRP A 67 -14.09 -15.90 -5.90
N PRO A 68 -13.90 -15.20 -7.04
CA PRO A 68 -14.74 -15.39 -8.20
C PRO A 68 -14.54 -16.81 -8.76
N LYS A 69 -15.63 -17.42 -9.20
CA LYS A 69 -15.57 -18.75 -9.84
C LYS A 69 -15.01 -18.66 -11.26
N ASP A 70 -15.34 -17.59 -11.99
CA ASP A 70 -14.93 -17.38 -13.37
C ASP A 70 -14.71 -15.88 -13.64
N ILE A 71 -13.44 -15.51 -13.85
CA ILE A 71 -13.02 -14.13 -14.13
C ILE A 71 -13.58 -13.59 -15.45
N SER A 72 -13.86 -14.45 -16.43
CA SER A 72 -14.44 -14.03 -17.70
C SER A 72 -15.93 -13.74 -17.61
N ARG A 73 -16.58 -14.18 -16.52
CA ARG A 73 -18.05 -14.15 -16.39
C ARG A 73 -18.52 -13.58 -15.05
N LEU A 74 -17.88 -12.50 -14.59
CA LEU A 74 -18.26 -11.79 -13.38
C LEU A 74 -19.71 -11.25 -13.43
N GLN A 75 -20.44 -11.44 -12.34
CA GLN A 75 -21.83 -11.02 -12.16
C GLN A 75 -22.08 -10.40 -10.78
N GLY A 76 -23.12 -9.56 -10.67
CA GLY A 76 -23.49 -8.93 -9.41
C GLY A 76 -22.32 -8.17 -8.77
N LEU A 77 -22.11 -8.37 -7.46
CA LEU A 77 -21.03 -7.75 -6.70
C LEU A 77 -19.63 -8.08 -7.23
N GLU A 78 -19.43 -9.25 -7.87
CA GLU A 78 -18.12 -9.61 -8.39
C GLU A 78 -17.64 -8.60 -9.46
N THR A 79 -18.58 -8.00 -10.18
CA THR A 79 -18.31 -7.02 -11.25
C THR A 79 -17.58 -5.79 -10.74
N ASP A 80 -17.77 -5.40 -9.48
CA ASP A 80 -17.21 -4.18 -8.91
C ASP A 80 -16.03 -4.44 -7.97
N HIS A 81 -15.93 -5.64 -7.41
CA HIS A 81 -15.04 -5.89 -6.28
C HIS A 81 -13.86 -6.79 -6.61
N VAL A 82 -13.98 -7.65 -7.62
CA VAL A 82 -12.90 -8.57 -7.99
C VAL A 82 -11.72 -7.78 -8.56
N PRO A 83 -10.51 -7.91 -7.99
CA PRO A 83 -9.33 -7.32 -8.60
C PRO A 83 -9.02 -8.04 -9.91
N LEU A 84 -8.85 -7.27 -10.99
CA LEU A 84 -8.47 -7.73 -12.31
C LEU A 84 -7.00 -7.42 -12.55
N LEU A 85 -6.27 -8.42 -13.02
CA LEU A 85 -4.82 -8.40 -13.21
C LEU A 85 -4.52 -8.48 -14.71
N GLU A 86 -3.73 -7.53 -15.21
CA GLU A 86 -3.25 -7.51 -16.58
C GLU A 86 -1.72 -7.47 -16.56
N VAL A 87 -1.08 -8.36 -17.31
CA VAL A 87 0.38 -8.45 -17.39
C VAL A 87 0.85 -7.75 -18.64
N LEU A 88 1.65 -6.71 -18.49
CA LEU A 88 2.43 -6.14 -19.57
C LEU A 88 3.87 -6.65 -19.41
N SER A 89 4.32 -7.46 -20.36
CA SER A 89 5.73 -7.84 -20.47
C SER A 89 6.20 -7.44 -21.86
N PRO A 90 7.33 -6.71 -21.98
CA PRO A 90 8.01 -6.62 -23.26
C PRO A 90 8.44 -8.03 -23.68
N GLU A 91 8.28 -8.34 -24.98
CA GLU A 91 8.62 -9.65 -25.56
C GLU A 91 10.12 -10.00 -25.42
N SER A 92 10.96 -9.05 -25.01
CA SER A 92 12.41 -9.19 -24.93
C SER A 92 12.91 -9.42 -23.51
N LYS A 93 12.97 -10.69 -23.06
CA LYS A 93 13.86 -11.19 -21.99
C LYS A 93 14.04 -10.34 -20.71
N GLU A 94 13.06 -9.52 -20.33
CA GLU A 94 13.17 -8.73 -19.13
C GLU A 94 12.82 -9.59 -17.91
N GLU A 95 13.73 -9.60 -16.93
CA GLU A 95 13.49 -10.21 -15.62
C GLU A 95 12.37 -9.49 -14.85
N ALA A 96 11.87 -8.36 -15.35
CA ALA A 96 10.82 -7.58 -14.72
C ALA A 96 9.50 -7.69 -15.51
N VAL A 97 8.40 -7.87 -14.79
CA VAL A 97 7.04 -7.88 -15.31
C VAL A 97 6.31 -6.65 -14.80
N GLN A 98 5.56 -5.98 -15.68
CA GLN A 98 4.64 -4.91 -15.30
C GLN A 98 3.26 -5.50 -15.05
N LEU A 99 2.77 -5.42 -13.82
CA LEU A 99 1.44 -5.85 -13.44
C LEU A 99 0.52 -4.65 -13.31
N ILE A 100 -0.55 -4.65 -14.09
CA ILE A 100 -1.65 -3.72 -13.93
C ILE A 100 -2.72 -4.34 -13.04
N ILE A 101 -3.16 -3.58 -12.04
CA ILE A 101 -4.25 -3.95 -11.13
C ILE A 101 -5.39 -2.96 -11.27
N ARG A 102 -6.61 -3.48 -11.46
CA ARG A 102 -7.87 -2.71 -11.46
C ARG A 102 -8.85 -3.39 -10.51
N VAL A 103 -9.68 -2.66 -9.78
CA VAL A 103 -10.70 -3.27 -8.90
C VAL A 103 -12.07 -3.13 -9.56
N GLY A 104 -12.64 -4.29 -9.88
CA GLY A 104 -13.87 -4.42 -10.64
C GLY A 104 -13.66 -4.31 -12.16
N ARG A 105 -14.51 -5.01 -12.91
CA ARG A 105 -14.74 -4.78 -14.34
C ARG A 105 -15.46 -3.44 -14.55
N GLN A 106 -16.45 -3.17 -13.70
CA GLN A 106 -16.97 -1.83 -13.49
C GLN A 106 -16.19 -1.22 -12.33
N MET A 107 -15.80 0.05 -12.48
CA MET A 107 -14.91 0.69 -11.52
C MET A 107 -15.62 0.83 -10.17
N HIS A 108 -14.99 0.29 -9.11
CA HIS A 108 -15.53 0.38 -7.76
C HIS A 108 -15.76 1.84 -7.35
N THR A 109 -16.85 2.08 -6.61
CA THR A 109 -17.19 3.41 -6.11
C THR A 109 -16.26 3.83 -4.95
N MET A 110 -15.86 5.10 -4.89
CA MET A 110 -15.00 5.64 -3.82
C MET A 110 -15.68 6.80 -3.10
N THR A 111 -16.88 6.58 -2.58
CA THR A 111 -17.64 7.58 -1.81
C THR A 111 -17.42 7.40 -0.31
N GLN A 112 -17.81 8.39 0.50
CA GLN A 112 -17.69 8.31 1.97
C GLN A 112 -18.37 7.06 2.57
N ALA A 113 -19.49 6.63 1.99
CA ALA A 113 -20.26 5.48 2.48
C ALA A 113 -19.80 4.14 1.89
N HIS A 114 -19.18 4.16 0.70
CA HIS A 114 -18.79 2.95 -0.02
C HIS A 114 -17.47 3.18 -0.73
N TYR A 115 -16.41 2.56 -0.22
CA TYR A 115 -15.04 2.72 -0.69
C TYR A 115 -14.19 1.49 -0.37
N LEU A 116 -13.06 1.39 -1.05
CA LEU A 116 -12.03 0.42 -0.76
C LEU A 116 -11.15 0.93 0.39
N HIS A 117 -10.92 0.11 1.42
CA HIS A 117 -9.98 0.42 2.49
C HIS A 117 -8.53 0.17 2.07
N TRP A 118 -8.31 -0.93 1.36
CA TRP A 118 -6.98 -1.29 0.93
C TRP A 118 -7.00 -2.24 -0.27
N VAL A 119 -5.86 -2.27 -0.95
CA VAL A 119 -5.50 -3.30 -1.94
C VAL A 119 -4.14 -3.85 -1.56
N GLN A 120 -4.07 -5.18 -1.41
CA GLN A 120 -2.85 -5.90 -1.04
C GLN A 120 -2.39 -6.77 -2.20
N VAL A 121 -1.08 -6.81 -2.40
CA VAL A 121 -0.44 -7.73 -3.36
C VAL A 121 0.42 -8.71 -2.57
N TRP A 122 0.22 -9.97 -2.87
CA TRP A 122 0.91 -11.11 -2.27
C TRP A 122 1.67 -11.83 -3.37
N ILE A 123 2.93 -12.15 -3.10
CA ILE A 123 3.76 -13.01 -3.95
C ILE A 123 3.96 -14.29 -3.15
N GLU A 124 3.45 -15.40 -3.68
CA GLU A 124 3.24 -16.63 -2.90
C GLU A 124 2.42 -16.33 -1.63
N ASP A 125 2.98 -16.64 -0.46
CA ASP A 125 2.37 -16.40 0.86
C ASP A 125 2.89 -15.12 1.54
N LEU A 126 3.72 -14.32 0.85
CA LEU A 126 4.31 -13.12 1.41
C LEU A 126 3.58 -11.87 0.92
N LYS A 127 3.11 -11.04 1.85
CA LYS A 127 2.55 -9.72 1.52
C LYS A 127 3.68 -8.82 1.00
N ALA A 128 3.67 -8.57 -0.31
CA ALA A 128 4.68 -7.78 -0.99
C ALA A 128 4.43 -6.28 -0.81
N CYS A 129 3.17 -5.85 -0.97
CA CYS A 129 2.78 -4.47 -0.71
C CYS A 129 1.31 -4.35 -0.31
N GLU A 130 0.99 -3.20 0.28
CA GLU A 130 -0.37 -2.80 0.63
C GLU A 130 -0.54 -1.32 0.32
N MET A 131 -1.64 -0.99 -0.32
CA MET A 131 -2.07 0.39 -0.56
C MET A 131 -3.25 0.65 0.35
N SER A 132 -3.09 1.55 1.31
CA SER A 132 -4.20 2.07 2.12
C SER A 132 -4.91 3.18 1.36
N LEU A 133 -6.23 3.19 1.44
CA LEU A 133 -7.10 4.02 0.62
C LEU A 133 -8.14 4.72 1.49
N GLN A 134 -8.54 5.91 1.05
CA GLN A 134 -9.55 6.75 1.68
C GLN A 134 -10.71 7.01 0.72
N PRO A 135 -11.90 7.37 1.25
CA PRO A 135 -12.98 7.85 0.40
C PRO A 135 -12.54 9.02 -0.48
N GLY A 136 -12.97 9.02 -1.74
CA GLY A 136 -12.63 10.04 -2.73
C GLY A 136 -11.31 9.81 -3.45
N ASP A 137 -10.47 8.86 -3.01
CA ASP A 137 -9.22 8.55 -3.71
C ASP A 137 -9.49 8.12 -5.15
N LEU A 138 -8.63 8.57 -6.07
CA LEU A 138 -8.69 8.16 -7.46
C LEU A 138 -8.17 6.73 -7.57
N ILE A 139 -9.07 5.80 -7.88
CA ILE A 139 -8.71 4.39 -8.03
C ILE A 139 -9.28 3.77 -9.30
N PRO A 140 -8.48 3.72 -10.39
CA PRO A 140 -8.91 2.97 -11.58
C PRO A 140 -7.91 1.92 -12.08
N ARG A 141 -6.62 2.08 -11.77
CA ARG A 141 -5.53 1.31 -12.39
C ARG A 141 -4.21 1.61 -11.68
N TRP A 142 -3.52 0.59 -11.21
CA TRP A 142 -2.14 0.70 -10.71
C TRP A 142 -1.21 -0.14 -11.55
N GLN A 143 0.06 0.24 -11.60
CA GLN A 143 1.10 -0.50 -12.28
C GLN A 143 2.23 -0.80 -11.30
N LEU A 144 2.65 -2.06 -11.24
CA LEU A 144 3.73 -2.54 -10.38
C LEU A 144 4.80 -3.23 -11.22
N SER A 145 6.06 -2.90 -10.99
CA SER A 145 7.20 -3.64 -11.53
C SER A 145 7.57 -4.76 -10.56
N LEU A 146 7.52 -6.01 -11.01
CA LEU A 146 7.85 -7.20 -10.21
C LEU A 146 8.99 -7.97 -10.87
N GLN A 147 9.96 -8.46 -10.09
CA GLN A 147 10.95 -9.39 -10.61
C GLN A 147 10.30 -10.76 -10.84
N ARG A 148 10.30 -11.23 -12.08
CA ARG A 148 9.74 -12.51 -12.49
C ARG A 148 10.57 -13.65 -11.92
N LYS A 149 9.86 -14.64 -11.37
CA LYS A 149 10.41 -15.94 -10.99
C LYS A 149 9.64 -17.03 -11.72
N PRO A 150 10.24 -18.21 -11.97
CA PRO A 150 9.52 -19.34 -12.53
C PRO A 150 8.31 -19.70 -11.66
N SER A 151 7.13 -19.82 -12.27
CA SER A 151 5.89 -20.23 -11.61
C SER A 151 5.47 -19.32 -10.46
N MET A 152 5.76 -18.02 -10.58
CA MET A 152 5.45 -17.05 -9.53
C MET A 152 3.94 -16.82 -9.42
N GLN A 153 3.38 -17.13 -8.26
CA GLN A 153 1.99 -16.86 -7.95
C GLN A 153 1.83 -15.45 -7.37
N ILE A 154 0.97 -14.66 -8.00
CA ILE A 154 0.53 -13.36 -7.51
C ILE A 154 -0.92 -13.49 -7.05
N THR A 155 -1.19 -13.08 -5.82
CA THR A 155 -2.56 -12.92 -5.31
C THR A 155 -2.80 -11.46 -4.98
N VAL A 156 -3.86 -10.88 -5.54
CA VAL A 156 -4.30 -9.53 -5.19
C VAL A 156 -5.59 -9.64 -4.40
N LYS A 157 -5.65 -8.92 -3.28
CA LYS A 157 -6.82 -8.82 -2.41
C LYS A 157 -7.26 -7.36 -2.33
N ALA A 158 -8.56 -7.09 -2.36
CA ALA A 158 -9.15 -5.77 -2.18
C ALA A 158 -10.20 -5.82 -1.08
N LYS A 159 -10.15 -4.89 -0.12
CA LYS A 159 -11.14 -4.80 0.96
C LYS A 159 -12.08 -3.63 0.70
N CYS A 160 -13.35 -3.96 0.50
CA CYS A 160 -14.43 -2.99 0.54
C CYS A 160 -14.93 -2.83 1.99
N ASN A 161 -15.28 -1.60 2.37
CA ASN A 161 -15.85 -1.32 3.68
C ASN A 161 -17.22 -2.01 3.89
N LEU A 162 -17.99 -2.23 2.81
CA LEU A 162 -19.32 -2.85 2.87
C LEU A 162 -19.33 -4.33 2.47
N HIS A 163 -18.53 -4.72 1.46
CA HIS A 163 -18.68 -6.02 0.80
C HIS A 163 -17.55 -7.01 1.09
N GLY A 164 -16.78 -6.81 2.16
CA GLY A 164 -15.77 -7.79 2.56
C GLY A 164 -14.47 -7.72 1.74
N VAL A 165 -13.69 -8.81 1.79
CA VAL A 165 -12.45 -8.95 1.02
C VAL A 165 -12.72 -9.75 -0.23
N TRP A 166 -12.21 -9.28 -1.36
CA TRP A 166 -12.29 -9.94 -2.66
C TRP A 166 -10.89 -10.22 -3.17
N ALA A 167 -10.69 -11.36 -3.82
CA ALA A 167 -9.38 -11.78 -4.27
C ALA A 167 -9.39 -12.32 -5.70
N ASN A 168 -8.24 -12.21 -6.34
CA ASN A 168 -7.94 -12.87 -7.60
C ASN A 168 -6.47 -13.29 -7.62
N ARG A 169 -6.16 -14.32 -8.40
CA ARG A 169 -4.84 -14.94 -8.48
C ARG A 169 -4.41 -15.10 -9.92
N LEU A 170 -3.13 -14.89 -10.15
CA LEU A 170 -2.45 -15.13 -11.41
C LEU A 170 -1.16 -15.89 -11.17
N VAL A 171 -0.81 -16.81 -12.07
CA VAL A 171 0.49 -17.50 -12.06
C VAL A 171 1.24 -17.07 -13.32
N LEU A 172 2.49 -16.62 -13.14
CA LEU A 172 3.39 -16.16 -14.21
C LEU A 172 4.47 -17.17 -14.57
#